data_AF-A0A3P8T027-F1
#
_entry.id   AF-A0A3P8T027-F1
#
_cell.length_a   1.000
_cell.length_b   1.000
_cell.length_c   1.000
_cell.angle_alpha   90.00
_cell.angle_beta   90.00
_cell.angle_gamma   90.00
#
_symmetry.space_group_name_H-M   'P 1'
#
loop_
_entity.id
_entity.type
_entity.pdbx_description
1 polymer ?
#
loop_
_entity_poly.entity_id
_entity_poly.type
_entity_poly.pdbx_seq_one_letter_code
_entity_poly.pdbx_strand_id
1 'polypeptide(L)'
;LTAERHRLQEQLKSTLEQQQRTSSSLQQRIHSLQQERDTAKAELVATTGEFESYKVRVHNVLKQQKSKTTTQSDGDSGKVEREQLSSQVEQLRTRLAESHQSLQSSTAELQQLQNEHDTLLERHNKILQETISKEAELRERLLSLQSDNVALRSDLSQAQADLSSKVETQRQTYREQLRKVQDDHRATVDTLQGQLTRVEEQLFNLQSPVVVQSSRKPLALDPQRRNTDQNPVGLGLVALSDLQSMAREEGEGMETTETESSSPALTPLPSLEQLLTSPDPKQEPFVWTVEPTKEELSEKLTTANRSMEHMNSLLHETEATNAVLMEQITLLKSEVRRLERNQEREKSVANLEYLKNVLLQFIFLRSGSERQALLPVIHTMLQLSPEEKSKLAAIAQGEEEASGSRGAGWSSYLHSWSGIR
;
A
#
# COMPACT_ATOMS: atom_id res chain seq x y z
N LEU A 1 25.61 35.26 16.38
CA LEU A 1 27.00 35.62 16.78
C LEU A 1 27.64 34.59 17.73
N THR A 2 27.22 34.47 19.00
CA THR A 2 27.88 33.57 19.97
C THR A 2 27.77 32.09 19.60
N ALA A 3 26.57 31.61 19.25
CA ALA A 3 26.35 30.23 18.82
C ALA A 3 27.14 29.87 17.54
N GLU A 4 27.22 30.79 16.57
CA GLU A 4 28.03 30.61 15.35
C GLU A 4 29.52 30.56 15.66
N ARG A 5 30.01 31.40 16.58
CA ARG A 5 31.41 31.35 17.05
C ARG A 5 31.73 29.99 17.69
N HIS A 6 30.83 29.46 18.52
CA HIS A 6 31.00 28.12 19.10
C HIS A 6 31.00 27.02 18.03
N ARG A 7 30.05 27.05 17.08
CA ARG A 7 29.99 26.10 15.96
C ARG A 7 31.26 26.13 15.10
N LEU A 8 31.78 27.32 14.79
CA LEU A 8 33.04 27.48 14.05
C LEU A 8 34.26 26.98 14.86
N GLN A 9 34.27 27.19 16.17
CA GLN A 9 35.32 26.70 17.06
C GLN A 9 35.31 25.17 17.18
N GLU A 10 34.14 24.54 17.21
CA GLU A 10 33.98 23.08 17.17
C GLU A 10 34.38 22.49 15.82
N GLN A 11 34.03 23.15 14.71
CA GLN A 11 34.48 22.76 13.37
C GLN A 11 36.01 22.89 13.20
N LEU A 12 36.62 23.95 13.75
CA LEU A 12 38.08 24.09 13.77
C LEU A 12 38.75 23.00 14.61
N LYS A 13 38.15 22.64 15.75
CA LYS A 13 38.67 21.57 16.61
C LYS A 13 38.55 20.19 15.93
N SER A 14 37.42 19.87 15.33
CA SER A 14 37.23 18.58 14.66
C SER A 14 38.12 18.41 13.42
N THR A 15 38.31 19.49 12.65
CA THR A 15 39.26 19.48 11.52
C THR A 15 40.72 19.37 11.98
N LEU A 16 41.11 20.02 13.08
CA LEU A 16 42.44 19.84 13.68
C LEU A 16 42.67 18.41 14.18
N GLU A 17 41.70 17.83 14.90
CA GLU A 17 41.77 16.43 15.35
C GLU A 17 41.83 15.46 14.17
N GLN A 18 41.10 15.72 13.08
CA GLN A 18 41.16 14.93 11.85
C GLN A 18 42.54 15.03 11.19
N GLN A 19 43.09 16.24 11.06
CA GLN A 19 44.44 16.47 10.52
C GLN A 19 45.54 15.82 11.39
N GLN A 20 45.38 15.81 12.71
CA GLN A 20 46.31 15.12 13.61
C GLN A 20 46.26 13.60 13.40
N ARG A 21 45.06 13.01 13.29
CA ARG A 21 44.88 11.58 13.00
C ARG A 21 45.45 11.18 11.64
N THR A 22 45.24 11.98 10.59
CA THR A 22 45.83 11.71 9.27
C THR A 22 47.35 11.88 9.27
N SER A 23 47.89 12.89 9.95
CA SER A 23 49.33 13.08 10.12
C SER A 23 49.99 11.89 10.83
N SER A 24 49.43 11.40 11.94
CA SER A 24 49.94 10.22 12.64
C SER A 24 49.86 8.94 11.79
N SER A 25 48.78 8.77 11.02
CA SER A 25 48.64 7.64 10.08
C SER A 25 49.68 7.68 8.95
N LEU A 26 49.90 8.85 8.34
CA LEU A 26 50.93 9.05 7.33
C LEU A 26 52.34 8.83 7.90
N GLN A 27 52.61 9.29 9.13
CA GLN A 27 53.86 9.02 9.83
C GLN A 27 54.07 7.52 10.04
N GLN A 28 53.06 6.78 10.53
CA GLN A 28 53.14 5.32 10.68
C GLN A 28 53.40 4.63 9.33
N ARG A 29 52.74 5.07 8.25
CA ARG A 29 52.96 4.52 6.90
C ARG A 29 54.37 4.79 6.39
N ILE A 30 54.93 5.98 6.66
CA ILE A 30 56.33 6.30 6.34
C ILE A 30 57.30 5.38 7.09
N HIS A 31 57.09 5.12 8.38
CA HIS A 31 57.94 4.20 9.15
C HIS A 31 57.86 2.75 8.62
N SER A 32 56.65 2.27 8.29
CA SER A 32 56.44 0.96 7.63
C SER A 32 57.24 0.85 6.33
N LEU A 33 57.06 1.82 5.42
CA LEU A 33 57.76 1.85 4.13
C LEU A 33 59.29 1.99 4.28
N GLN A 34 59.76 2.72 5.31
CA GLN A 34 61.18 2.81 5.61
C GLN A 34 61.76 1.47 6.06
N GLN A 35 61.03 0.73 6.90
CA GLN A 35 61.40 -0.61 7.37
C GLN A 35 61.37 -1.64 6.23
N GLU A 36 60.29 -1.68 5.44
CA GLU A 36 60.15 -2.52 4.24
C GLU A 36 61.31 -2.28 3.24
N ARG A 37 61.72 -1.02 3.08
CA ARG A 37 62.87 -0.64 2.24
C ARG A 37 64.21 -1.10 2.83
N ASP A 38 64.36 -1.16 4.15
CA ASP A 38 65.59 -1.67 4.79
C ASP A 38 65.66 -3.20 4.75
N THR A 39 64.54 -3.92 4.93
CA THR A 39 64.52 -5.38 4.77
C THR A 39 64.81 -5.79 3.33
N ALA A 40 64.17 -5.15 2.34
CA ALA A 40 64.44 -5.42 0.92
C ALA A 40 65.90 -5.11 0.53
N LYS A 41 66.53 -4.10 1.12
CA LYS A 41 67.97 -3.84 0.93
C LYS A 41 68.85 -4.95 1.53
N ALA A 42 68.51 -5.45 2.72
CA ALA A 42 69.25 -6.55 3.35
C ALA A 42 69.14 -7.85 2.52
N GLU A 43 67.94 -8.17 2.02
CA GLU A 43 67.69 -9.31 1.13
C GLU A 43 68.46 -9.19 -0.21
N LEU A 44 68.51 -7.99 -0.79
CA LEU A 44 69.32 -7.74 -1.99
C LEU A 44 70.82 -7.96 -1.76
N VAL A 45 71.35 -7.55 -0.60
CA VAL A 45 72.76 -7.80 -0.22
C VAL A 45 73.01 -9.30 0.03
N ALA A 46 72.07 -10.01 0.66
CA ALA A 46 72.17 -11.45 0.89
C ALA A 46 72.17 -12.24 -0.44
N THR A 47 71.16 -12.00 -1.28
CA THR A 47 71.01 -12.68 -2.58
C THR A 47 72.16 -12.37 -3.55
N THR A 48 72.69 -11.14 -3.55
CA THR A 48 73.90 -10.83 -4.34
C THR A 48 75.14 -11.56 -3.81
N GLY A 49 75.33 -11.66 -2.49
CA GLY A 49 76.41 -12.46 -1.88
C GLY A 49 76.30 -13.97 -2.19
N GLU A 50 75.09 -14.51 -2.20
CA GLU A 50 74.81 -15.88 -2.63
C GLU A 50 75.10 -16.09 -4.11
N PHE A 51 74.76 -15.11 -4.97
CA PHE A 51 75.05 -15.15 -6.40
C PHE A 51 76.55 -15.09 -6.71
N GLU A 52 77.32 -14.23 -6.03
CA GLU A 52 78.79 -14.23 -6.12
C GLU A 52 79.37 -15.59 -5.69
N SER A 53 78.89 -16.12 -4.57
CA SER A 53 79.29 -17.45 -4.07
C SER A 53 78.90 -18.58 -5.04
N TYR A 54 77.77 -18.46 -5.73
CA TYR A 54 77.33 -19.38 -6.78
C TYR A 54 78.24 -19.29 -8.01
N LYS A 55 78.60 -18.09 -8.50
CA LYS A 55 79.55 -17.92 -9.60
C LYS A 55 80.91 -18.58 -9.29
N VAL A 56 81.42 -18.42 -8.06
CA VAL A 56 82.66 -19.09 -7.62
C VAL A 56 82.51 -20.62 -7.62
N ARG A 57 81.39 -21.16 -7.11
CA ARG A 57 81.09 -22.60 -7.16
C ARG A 57 81.02 -23.12 -8.59
N VAL A 58 80.25 -22.46 -9.47
CA VAL A 58 80.11 -22.84 -10.89
C VAL A 58 81.45 -22.78 -11.61
N HIS A 59 82.26 -21.75 -11.40
CA HIS A 59 83.59 -21.64 -12.01
C HIS A 59 84.51 -22.78 -11.55
N ASN A 60 84.47 -23.17 -10.27
CA ASN A 60 85.20 -24.34 -9.77
C ASN A 60 84.67 -25.67 -10.34
N VAL A 61 83.36 -25.84 -10.46
CA VAL A 61 82.74 -27.02 -11.08
C VAL A 61 83.10 -27.12 -12.57
N LEU A 62 83.05 -26.02 -13.32
CA LEU A 62 83.49 -25.97 -14.72
C LEU A 62 84.98 -26.27 -14.86
N LYS A 63 85.82 -25.78 -13.95
CA LYS A 63 87.25 -26.14 -13.90
C LYS A 63 87.46 -27.63 -13.65
N GLN A 64 86.71 -28.23 -12.72
CA GLN A 64 86.73 -29.68 -12.46
C GLN A 64 86.18 -30.50 -13.63
N GLN A 65 85.08 -30.08 -14.25
CA GLN A 65 84.52 -30.74 -15.43
C GLN A 65 85.47 -30.69 -16.61
N LYS A 66 86.13 -29.56 -16.86
CA LYS A 66 87.13 -29.41 -17.93
C LYS A 66 88.40 -30.26 -17.70
N SER A 67 88.69 -30.67 -16.47
CA SER A 67 89.69 -31.70 -16.15
C SER A 67 89.15 -33.15 -16.19
N LYS A 68 87.84 -33.35 -16.35
CA LYS A 68 87.16 -34.66 -16.30
C LYS A 68 86.57 -35.12 -17.63
N THR A 69 86.30 -34.21 -18.57
CA THR A 69 85.75 -34.52 -19.91
C THR A 69 86.72 -35.19 -20.89
N THR A 70 87.94 -35.54 -20.48
CA THR A 70 88.87 -36.34 -21.32
C THR A 70 88.46 -37.82 -21.42
N THR A 71 87.53 -38.30 -20.58
CA THR A 71 87.14 -39.72 -20.55
C THR A 71 85.64 -39.95 -20.46
N GLN A 72 85.17 -40.85 -21.34
CA GLN A 72 83.90 -41.60 -21.37
C GLN A 72 82.76 -41.08 -22.27
N SER A 73 82.05 -42.09 -22.79
CA SER A 73 81.17 -42.06 -23.96
C SER A 73 79.76 -42.53 -23.58
N ASP A 74 78.78 -41.64 -23.70
CA ASP A 74 77.34 -41.94 -23.50
C ASP A 74 76.51 -41.36 -24.66
N GLY A 75 76.60 -42.02 -25.82
CA GLY A 75 76.04 -41.50 -27.07
C GLY A 75 74.53 -41.70 -27.24
N ASP A 76 73.98 -42.81 -26.74
CA ASP A 76 72.67 -43.33 -27.20
C ASP A 76 71.61 -43.35 -26.08
N SER A 77 71.96 -43.81 -24.88
CA SER A 77 71.14 -43.71 -23.66
C SER A 77 70.72 -42.26 -23.37
N GLY A 78 71.72 -41.36 -23.30
CA GLY A 78 71.51 -39.93 -23.10
C GLY A 78 70.82 -39.21 -24.26
N LYS A 79 70.57 -39.88 -25.40
CA LYS A 79 69.75 -39.35 -26.50
C LYS A 79 68.27 -39.62 -26.26
N VAL A 80 67.91 -40.85 -25.89
CA VAL A 80 66.53 -41.23 -25.54
C VAL A 80 66.03 -40.44 -24.32
N GLU A 81 66.87 -40.29 -23.28
CA GLU A 81 66.53 -39.47 -22.12
C GLU A 81 66.31 -37.99 -22.48
N ARG A 82 67.11 -37.42 -23.41
CA ARG A 82 66.91 -36.05 -23.91
C ARG A 82 65.60 -35.91 -24.69
N GLU A 83 65.25 -36.88 -25.53
CA GLU A 83 63.99 -36.87 -26.28
C GLU A 83 62.78 -36.97 -25.32
N GLN A 84 62.86 -37.83 -24.31
CA GLN A 84 61.83 -37.93 -23.27
C GLN A 84 61.67 -36.63 -22.47
N LEU A 85 62.77 -36.03 -21.99
CA LEU A 85 62.75 -34.74 -21.28
C LEU A 85 62.24 -33.61 -22.19
N SER A 86 62.60 -33.60 -23.48
CA SER A 86 62.07 -32.64 -24.46
C SER A 86 60.56 -32.75 -24.60
N SER A 87 60.01 -33.98 -24.67
CA SER A 87 58.56 -34.20 -24.73
C SER A 87 57.84 -33.73 -23.46
N GLN A 88 58.44 -33.90 -22.28
CA GLN A 88 57.89 -33.42 -21.01
C GLN A 88 57.91 -31.88 -20.95
N VAL A 89 58.99 -31.24 -21.39
CA VAL A 89 59.09 -29.78 -21.47
C VAL A 89 58.02 -29.22 -22.41
N GLU A 90 57.77 -29.86 -23.55
CA GLU A 90 56.72 -29.40 -24.48
C GLU A 90 55.31 -29.60 -23.91
N GLN A 91 55.03 -30.73 -23.25
CA GLN A 91 53.76 -30.93 -22.51
C GLN A 91 53.55 -29.92 -21.37
N LEU A 92 54.63 -29.51 -20.68
CA LEU A 92 54.56 -28.47 -19.66
C LEU A 92 54.32 -27.08 -20.28
N ARG A 93 54.86 -26.81 -21.47
CA ARG A 93 54.59 -25.57 -22.23
C ARG A 93 53.15 -25.49 -22.71
N THR A 94 52.58 -26.56 -23.27
CA THR A 94 51.17 -26.53 -23.71
C THR A 94 50.24 -26.33 -22.51
N ARG A 95 50.45 -27.06 -21.40
CA ARG A 95 49.67 -26.86 -20.16
C ARG A 95 49.82 -25.45 -19.57
N LEU A 96 51.01 -24.86 -19.63
CA LEU A 96 51.23 -23.48 -19.19
C LEU A 96 50.47 -22.48 -20.07
N ALA A 97 50.47 -22.68 -21.39
CA ALA A 97 49.72 -21.85 -22.34
C ALA A 97 48.20 -21.99 -22.15
N GLU A 98 47.69 -23.22 -22.01
CA GLU A 98 46.27 -23.52 -21.70
C GLU A 98 45.84 -22.86 -20.39
N SER A 99 46.65 -23.01 -19.33
CA SER A 99 46.39 -22.38 -18.03
C SER A 99 46.44 -20.85 -18.09
N HIS A 100 47.33 -20.28 -18.90
CA HIS A 100 47.40 -18.82 -19.11
C HIS A 100 46.18 -18.30 -19.86
N GLN A 101 45.73 -19.01 -20.91
CA GLN A 101 44.52 -18.68 -21.65
C GLN A 101 43.26 -18.78 -20.78
N SER A 102 43.15 -19.82 -19.95
CA SER A 102 42.04 -19.99 -19.00
C SER A 102 42.04 -18.92 -17.90
N LEU A 103 43.21 -18.51 -17.41
CA LEU A 103 43.33 -17.38 -16.48
C LEU A 103 42.91 -16.07 -17.16
N GLN A 104 43.30 -15.85 -18.42
CA GLN A 104 42.93 -14.67 -19.18
C GLN A 104 41.42 -14.60 -19.44
N SER A 105 40.76 -15.71 -19.80
CA SER A 105 39.30 -15.74 -19.97
C SER A 105 38.57 -15.47 -18.66
N SER A 106 38.96 -16.13 -17.57
CA SER A 106 38.38 -15.89 -16.23
C SER A 106 38.60 -14.45 -15.75
N THR A 107 39.73 -13.83 -16.07
CA THR A 107 39.99 -12.42 -15.75
C THR A 107 39.06 -11.48 -16.55
N ALA A 108 38.81 -11.78 -17.83
CA ALA A 108 37.87 -11.00 -18.65
C ALA A 108 36.42 -11.16 -18.18
N GLU A 109 36.01 -12.38 -17.80
CA GLU A 109 34.70 -12.66 -17.20
C GLU A 109 34.51 -11.89 -15.88
N LEU A 110 35.52 -11.87 -15.01
CA LEU A 110 35.48 -11.08 -13.76
C LEU A 110 35.38 -9.57 -14.03
N GLN A 111 36.08 -9.04 -15.03
CA GLN A 111 35.97 -7.64 -15.44
C GLN A 111 34.57 -7.32 -15.98
N GLN A 112 33.99 -8.21 -16.78
CA GLN A 112 32.61 -8.05 -17.27
C GLN A 112 31.61 -8.05 -16.11
N LEU A 113 31.68 -9.04 -15.21
CA LEU A 113 30.81 -9.12 -14.04
C LEU A 113 30.93 -7.91 -13.12
N GLN A 114 32.13 -7.34 -12.97
CA GLN A 114 32.35 -6.13 -12.19
C GLN A 114 31.71 -4.90 -12.85
N ASN A 115 31.85 -4.75 -14.18
CA ASN A 115 31.15 -3.69 -14.91
C ASN A 115 29.62 -3.84 -14.82
N GLU A 116 29.10 -5.06 -14.93
CA GLU A 116 27.67 -5.36 -14.78
C GLU A 116 27.19 -4.98 -13.36
N HIS A 117 27.94 -5.35 -12.32
CA HIS A 117 27.68 -4.97 -10.93
C HIS A 117 27.63 -3.45 -10.74
N ASP A 118 28.62 -2.72 -11.25
CA ASP A 118 28.69 -1.26 -11.13
C ASP A 118 27.50 -0.59 -11.83
N THR A 119 27.15 -1.01 -13.06
CA THR A 119 25.96 -0.47 -13.74
C THR A 119 24.64 -0.88 -13.06
N LEU A 120 24.58 -2.00 -12.33
CA LEU A 120 23.40 -2.40 -11.56
C LEU A 120 23.27 -1.54 -10.30
N LEU A 121 24.37 -1.24 -9.61
CA LEU A 121 24.42 -0.31 -8.48
C LEU A 121 23.98 1.09 -8.90
N GLU A 122 24.46 1.61 -10.03
CA GLU A 122 24.02 2.91 -10.57
C GLU A 122 22.52 2.94 -10.84
N ARG A 123 21.96 1.91 -11.51
CA ARG A 123 20.52 1.79 -11.74
C ARG A 123 19.73 1.73 -10.45
N HIS A 124 20.17 0.92 -9.48
CA HIS A 124 19.53 0.80 -8.18
C HIS A 124 19.51 2.14 -7.43
N ASN A 125 20.66 2.83 -7.36
CA ASN A 125 20.76 4.15 -6.71
C ASN A 125 19.86 5.20 -7.39
N LYS A 126 19.77 5.19 -8.72
CA LYS A 126 18.86 6.07 -9.46
C LYS A 126 17.39 5.78 -9.14
N ILE A 127 16.97 4.51 -9.16
CA ILE A 127 15.59 4.11 -8.83
C ILE A 127 15.26 4.48 -7.37
N LEU A 128 16.19 4.26 -6.45
CA LEU A 128 16.04 4.66 -5.04
C LEU A 128 15.85 6.17 -4.89
N GLN A 129 16.65 6.99 -5.59
CA GLN A 129 16.54 8.44 -5.57
C GLN A 129 15.20 8.93 -6.17
N GLU A 130 14.76 8.35 -7.30
CA GLU A 130 13.45 8.65 -7.90
C GLU A 130 12.28 8.23 -7.01
N THR A 131 12.44 7.15 -6.25
CA THR A 131 11.42 6.67 -5.30
C THR A 131 11.31 7.63 -4.13
N ILE A 132 12.45 8.05 -3.54
CA ILE A 132 12.50 9.04 -2.46
C ILE A 132 11.92 10.39 -2.90
N SER A 133 12.21 10.86 -4.13
CA SER A 133 11.65 12.12 -4.61
C SER A 133 10.13 12.05 -4.81
N LYS A 134 9.63 10.98 -5.45
CA LYS A 134 8.18 10.75 -5.62
C LYS A 134 7.47 10.61 -4.26
N GLU A 135 8.08 9.93 -3.30
CA GLU A 135 7.54 9.79 -1.94
C GLU A 135 7.47 11.15 -1.21
N ALA A 136 8.48 12.01 -1.38
CA ALA A 136 8.47 13.37 -0.85
C ALA A 136 7.37 14.24 -1.49
N GLU A 137 7.24 14.22 -2.82
CA GLU A 137 6.17 14.93 -3.54
C GLU A 137 4.77 14.48 -3.10
N LEU A 138 4.55 13.17 -2.94
CA LEU A 138 3.26 12.63 -2.48
C LEU A 138 2.95 13.05 -1.04
N ARG A 139 3.95 13.08 -0.15
CA ARG A 139 3.79 13.61 1.22
C ARG A 139 3.41 15.09 1.23
N GLU A 140 4.07 15.91 0.40
CA GLU A 140 3.76 17.34 0.30
C GLU A 140 2.33 17.58 -0.22
N ARG A 141 1.92 16.87 -1.28
CA ARG A 141 0.54 16.94 -1.81
C ARG A 141 -0.49 16.50 -0.78
N LEU A 142 -0.22 15.42 -0.02
CA LEU A 142 -1.11 14.96 1.04
C LEU A 142 -1.26 15.99 2.16
N LEU A 143 -0.16 16.64 2.57
CA LEU A 143 -0.20 17.71 3.58
C LEU A 143 -0.98 18.94 3.09
N SER A 144 -0.81 19.34 1.82
CA SER A 144 -1.59 20.42 1.20
C SER A 144 -3.09 20.10 1.16
N LEU A 145 -3.45 18.91 0.67
CA LEU A 145 -4.86 18.48 0.63
C LEU A 145 -5.45 18.37 2.06
N GLN A 146 -4.65 17.98 3.04
CA GLN A 146 -5.08 17.94 4.44
C GLN A 146 -5.31 19.36 5.00
N SER A 147 -4.43 20.34 4.73
CA SER A 147 -4.66 21.73 5.14
C SER A 147 -5.89 22.33 4.46
N ASP A 148 -6.08 22.07 3.16
CA ASP A 148 -7.22 22.57 2.39
C ASP A 148 -8.53 21.94 2.89
N ASN A 149 -8.54 20.64 3.24
CA ASN A 149 -9.71 19.99 3.82
C ASN A 149 -10.07 20.57 5.21
N VAL A 150 -9.07 20.89 6.03
CA VAL A 150 -9.28 21.54 7.34
C VAL A 150 -9.82 22.96 7.15
N ALA A 151 -9.29 23.74 6.20
CA ALA A 151 -9.80 25.07 5.86
C ALA A 151 -11.26 25.01 5.38
N LEU A 152 -11.58 24.16 4.40
CA LEU A 152 -12.94 23.99 3.89
C LEU A 152 -13.93 23.51 4.96
N ARG A 153 -13.52 22.62 5.88
CA ARG A 153 -14.34 22.23 7.04
C ARG A 153 -14.59 23.40 7.98
N SER A 154 -13.58 24.23 8.23
CA SER A 154 -13.72 25.45 9.04
C SER A 154 -14.70 26.42 8.39
N ASP A 155 -14.54 26.72 7.11
CA ASP A 155 -15.40 27.63 6.34
C ASP A 155 -16.87 27.14 6.30
N LEU A 156 -17.08 25.84 6.08
CA LEU A 156 -18.41 25.23 6.14
C LEU A 156 -19.04 25.38 7.53
N SER A 157 -18.26 25.11 8.59
CA SER A 157 -18.75 25.25 9.97
C SER A 157 -19.11 26.71 10.32
N GLN A 158 -18.33 27.68 9.83
CA GLN A 158 -18.61 29.11 10.01
C GLN A 158 -19.85 29.53 9.21
N ALA A 159 -19.99 29.11 7.95
CA ALA A 159 -21.17 29.39 7.14
C ALA A 159 -22.45 28.79 7.75
N GLN A 160 -22.36 27.59 8.34
CA GLN A 160 -23.45 26.96 9.08
C GLN A 160 -23.81 27.74 10.36
N ALA A 161 -22.80 28.19 11.13
CA ALA A 161 -23.02 29.03 12.30
C ALA A 161 -23.71 30.35 11.93
N ASP A 162 -23.19 31.05 10.91
CA ASP A 162 -23.76 32.30 10.38
C ASP A 162 -25.21 32.10 9.92
N LEU A 163 -25.49 31.05 9.15
CA LEU A 163 -26.84 30.75 8.68
C LEU A 163 -27.79 30.43 9.85
N SER A 164 -27.34 29.64 10.83
CA SER A 164 -28.14 29.33 12.02
C SER A 164 -28.47 30.59 12.83
N SER A 165 -27.53 31.53 12.96
CA SER A 165 -27.76 32.81 13.64
C SER A 165 -28.76 33.70 12.88
N LYS A 166 -28.72 33.71 11.55
CA LYS A 166 -29.69 34.43 10.69
C LYS A 166 -31.10 33.84 10.82
N VAL A 167 -31.21 32.50 10.81
CA VAL A 167 -32.50 31.81 11.03
C VAL A 167 -33.04 32.09 12.44
N GLU A 168 -32.20 32.04 13.47
CA GLU A 168 -32.63 32.28 14.86
C GLU A 168 -33.06 33.73 15.08
N THR A 169 -32.32 34.71 14.54
CA THR A 169 -32.71 36.13 14.63
C THR A 169 -34.01 36.41 13.88
N GLN A 170 -34.22 35.84 12.68
CA GLN A 170 -35.50 35.92 11.96
C GLN A 170 -36.64 35.24 12.73
N ARG A 171 -36.41 34.06 13.31
CA ARG A 171 -37.39 33.35 14.16
C ARG A 171 -37.79 34.22 15.36
N GLN A 172 -36.83 34.91 15.96
CA GLN A 172 -37.08 35.79 17.10
C GLN A 172 -37.85 37.07 16.72
N THR A 173 -37.54 37.70 15.57
CA THR A 173 -38.30 38.87 15.11
C THR A 173 -39.75 38.51 14.73
N TYR A 174 -39.99 37.37 14.07
CA TYR A 174 -41.36 36.91 13.79
C TYR A 174 -42.15 36.57 15.06
N ARG A 175 -41.50 35.99 16.09
CA ARG A 175 -42.15 35.79 17.41
C ARG A 175 -42.54 37.11 18.06
N GLU A 176 -41.67 38.11 18.04
CA GLU A 176 -41.95 39.41 18.66
C GLU A 176 -43.06 40.15 17.88
N GLN A 177 -43.08 40.06 16.56
CA GLN A 177 -44.18 40.58 15.73
C GLN A 177 -45.51 39.90 16.07
N LEU A 178 -45.54 38.57 16.18
CA LEU A 178 -46.75 37.82 16.52
C LEU A 178 -47.24 38.19 17.93
N ARG A 179 -46.32 38.29 18.91
CA ARG A 179 -46.62 38.74 20.27
C ARG A 179 -47.22 40.14 20.27
N LYS A 180 -46.59 41.09 19.57
CA LYS A 180 -47.10 42.47 19.48
C LYS A 180 -48.53 42.49 18.91
N VAL A 181 -48.81 41.74 17.85
CA VAL A 181 -50.16 41.65 17.27
C VAL A 181 -51.17 41.03 18.26
N GLN A 182 -50.75 40.05 19.06
CA GLN A 182 -51.59 39.47 20.13
C GLN A 182 -51.87 40.49 21.25
N ASP A 183 -50.85 41.21 21.71
CA ASP A 183 -50.96 42.23 22.76
C ASP A 183 -51.81 43.44 22.29
N ASP A 184 -51.61 43.91 21.05
CA ASP A 184 -52.41 44.95 20.39
C ASP A 184 -53.88 44.49 20.25
N HIS A 185 -54.13 43.27 19.76
CA HIS A 185 -55.48 42.71 19.64
C HIS A 185 -56.17 42.64 21.01
N ARG A 186 -55.48 42.11 22.03
CA ARG A 186 -56.00 42.05 23.39
C ARG A 186 -56.38 43.44 23.92
N ALA A 187 -55.52 44.44 23.74
CA ALA A 187 -55.82 45.81 24.14
C ALA A 187 -57.07 46.38 23.43
N THR A 188 -57.29 46.06 22.15
CA THR A 188 -58.53 46.44 21.45
C THR A 188 -59.77 45.73 21.99
N VAL A 189 -59.67 44.45 22.34
CA VAL A 189 -60.77 43.67 22.93
C VAL A 189 -61.13 44.22 24.32
N ASP A 190 -60.13 44.44 25.18
CA ASP A 190 -60.31 45.02 26.52
C ASP A 190 -60.96 46.43 26.42
N THR A 191 -60.57 47.22 25.41
CA THR A 191 -61.16 48.55 25.14
C THR A 191 -62.61 48.46 24.69
N LEU A 192 -62.95 47.54 23.78
CA LEU A 192 -64.32 47.33 23.30
C LEU A 192 -65.23 46.79 24.40
N GLN A 193 -64.74 45.86 25.22
CA GLN A 193 -65.46 45.40 26.43
C GLN A 193 -65.73 46.56 27.39
N GLY A 194 -64.74 47.42 27.62
CA GLY A 194 -64.89 48.63 28.44
C GLY A 194 -65.79 49.72 27.85
N GLN A 195 -66.09 49.68 26.54
CA GLN A 195 -67.13 50.52 25.93
C GLN A 195 -68.51 49.88 26.06
N LEU A 196 -68.60 48.56 25.84
CA LEU A 196 -69.84 47.80 25.91
C LEU A 196 -70.45 47.86 27.31
N THR A 197 -69.66 47.65 28.36
CA THR A 197 -70.10 47.78 29.76
C THR A 197 -70.61 49.18 30.11
N ARG A 198 -69.98 50.25 29.61
CA ARG A 198 -70.48 51.63 29.79
C ARG A 198 -71.82 51.86 29.12
N VAL A 199 -72.05 51.27 27.95
CA VAL A 199 -73.34 51.36 27.24
C VAL A 199 -74.41 50.55 27.96
N GLU A 200 -74.06 49.37 28.48
CA GLU A 200 -74.95 48.56 29.34
C GLU A 200 -75.35 49.32 30.61
N GLU A 201 -74.40 49.97 31.29
CA GLU A 201 -74.66 50.85 32.45
C GLU A 201 -75.57 52.04 32.09
N GLN A 202 -75.36 52.67 30.93
CA GLN A 202 -76.21 53.77 30.46
C GLN A 202 -77.65 53.32 30.15
N LEU A 203 -77.82 52.17 29.48
CA LEU A 203 -79.13 51.58 29.21
C LEU A 203 -79.85 51.21 30.51
N PHE A 204 -79.15 50.61 31.47
CA PHE A 204 -79.67 50.27 32.79
C PHE A 204 -80.15 51.51 33.55
N ASN A 205 -79.39 52.61 33.52
CA ASN A 205 -79.74 53.87 34.17
C ASN A 205 -80.94 54.58 33.49
N LEU A 206 -81.12 54.41 32.17
CA LEU A 206 -82.25 55.00 31.42
C LEU A 206 -83.56 54.19 31.56
N GLN A 207 -83.52 52.94 32.02
CA GLN A 207 -84.68 52.04 32.12
C GLN A 207 -85.42 52.03 33.48
N SER A 208 -85.14 52.99 34.37
CA SER A 208 -85.74 53.06 35.72
C SER A 208 -86.35 54.45 35.96
N PRO A 209 -87.65 54.56 36.36
CA PRO A 209 -88.14 53.90 37.58
C PRO A 209 -89.46 53.10 37.48
N VAL A 210 -89.61 52.12 38.38
CA VAL A 210 -90.80 51.73 39.20
C VAL A 210 -90.92 50.20 39.45
N VAL A 211 -90.76 49.81 40.72
CA VAL A 211 -91.21 48.54 41.41
C VAL A 211 -90.63 47.20 40.90
N VAL A 212 -89.91 46.32 41.63
CA VAL A 212 -89.75 45.92 43.07
C VAL A 212 -90.55 44.66 43.52
N GLN A 213 -89.79 43.58 43.77
CA GLN A 213 -90.01 42.42 44.68
C GLN A 213 -90.88 41.21 44.30
N SER A 214 -90.20 40.07 44.01
CA SER A 214 -90.27 38.76 44.70
C SER A 214 -89.16 37.82 44.15
N SER A 215 -88.52 36.86 44.85
CA SER A 215 -88.42 36.54 46.29
C SER A 215 -87.19 35.65 46.62
N ARG A 216 -86.78 35.66 47.91
CA ARG A 216 -86.01 34.64 48.70
C ARG A 216 -84.66 34.05 48.18
N LYS A 217 -83.60 34.56 48.83
CA LYS A 217 -82.25 34.03 49.19
C LYS A 217 -82.22 32.60 49.83
N PRO A 218 -81.04 31.97 50.15
CA PRO A 218 -79.63 32.39 49.90
C PRO A 218 -78.57 31.29 49.52
N LEU A 219 -77.44 31.78 48.97
CA LEU A 219 -76.01 31.38 49.13
C LEU A 219 -75.40 30.04 48.60
N ALA A 220 -74.22 30.26 47.97
CA ALA A 220 -72.96 29.48 48.01
C ALA A 220 -72.74 28.25 47.09
N LEU A 221 -71.83 28.45 46.12
CA LEU A 221 -70.90 27.49 45.51
C LEU A 221 -69.55 28.25 45.45
N ASP A 222 -68.39 27.70 45.83
CA ASP A 222 -67.65 26.52 45.33
C ASP A 222 -66.73 25.98 46.47
N PRO A 223 -65.86 24.95 46.36
CA PRO A 223 -65.64 23.96 45.28
C PRO A 223 -65.46 22.47 45.74
N GLN A 224 -65.15 21.61 44.76
CA GLN A 224 -64.21 20.46 44.82
C GLN A 224 -64.72 19.00 45.11
N ARG A 225 -64.36 18.11 44.15
CA ARG A 225 -64.00 16.67 44.26
C ARG A 225 -65.04 15.53 44.21
N ARG A 226 -65.06 14.89 43.01
CA ARG A 226 -64.64 13.48 42.70
C ARG A 226 -65.71 12.40 42.40
N ASN A 227 -65.34 11.60 41.39
CA ASN A 227 -65.58 10.16 41.17
C ASN A 227 -66.83 9.68 40.40
N THR A 228 -66.56 9.07 39.23
CA THR A 228 -67.03 7.76 38.70
C THR A 228 -68.53 7.42 38.71
N ASP A 229 -69.15 6.81 37.69
CA ASP A 229 -68.61 6.13 36.49
C ASP A 229 -69.73 5.88 35.44
N GLN A 230 -69.38 5.23 34.32
CA GLN A 230 -70.24 4.50 33.35
C GLN A 230 -70.89 5.26 32.16
N ASN A 231 -70.33 4.99 30.96
CA ASN A 231 -70.93 4.81 29.62
C ASN A 231 -72.18 5.60 29.17
N PRO A 232 -72.18 6.01 27.88
CA PRO A 232 -73.05 5.27 26.94
C PRO A 232 -72.40 4.88 25.59
N VAL A 233 -73.10 4.00 24.87
CA VAL A 233 -72.71 3.37 23.59
C VAL A 233 -73.42 4.03 22.40
N GLY A 234 -72.69 4.20 21.28
CA GLY A 234 -73.24 4.35 19.92
C GLY A 234 -73.77 5.74 19.55
N LEU A 235 -73.75 6.17 18.28
CA LEU A 235 -73.32 5.52 17.03
C LEU A 235 -73.02 6.63 15.99
N GLY A 236 -71.99 6.52 15.13
CA GLY A 236 -71.84 7.51 14.04
C GLY A 236 -70.50 7.62 13.29
N LEU A 237 -70.33 6.79 12.26
CA LEU A 237 -69.67 7.10 10.97
C LEU A 237 -68.12 7.25 10.87
N VAL A 238 -67.49 6.16 10.41
CA VAL A 238 -66.47 6.04 9.33
C VAL A 238 -65.33 7.08 9.23
N ALA A 239 -64.11 6.63 9.54
CA ALA A 239 -62.89 6.98 8.80
C ALA A 239 -61.91 5.79 8.86
N LEU A 240 -61.52 5.26 7.70
CA LEU A 240 -60.55 4.17 7.56
C LEU A 240 -59.20 4.73 7.05
N SER A 241 -58.11 4.19 7.61
CA SER A 241 -56.79 3.96 6.99
C SER A 241 -56.05 5.11 6.28
N ASP A 242 -54.92 5.53 6.87
CA ASP A 242 -53.56 5.35 6.31
C ASP A 242 -52.54 5.62 7.44
N LEU A 243 -51.60 4.73 7.82
CA LEU A 243 -50.47 4.11 7.10
C LEU A 243 -49.16 4.93 7.19
N GLN A 244 -48.39 4.73 8.29
CA GLN A 244 -46.92 4.87 8.39
C GLN A 244 -46.48 4.39 9.81
N SER A 245 -45.97 3.16 9.97
CA SER A 245 -44.55 2.78 9.78
C SER A 245 -43.62 3.47 10.80
N MET A 246 -43.48 2.96 12.03
CA MET A 246 -42.55 1.88 12.45
C MET A 246 -41.11 2.02 11.94
N ALA A 247 -40.17 2.08 12.89
CA ALA A 247 -38.74 2.33 12.69
C ALA A 247 -38.00 1.19 11.97
N ARG A 248 -36.96 1.55 11.21
CA ARG A 248 -35.91 0.63 10.77
C ARG A 248 -34.55 1.34 10.65
N GLU A 249 -33.57 0.54 11.01
CA GLU A 249 -32.10 0.70 11.07
C GLU A 249 -31.45 1.39 9.86
N GLU A 250 -30.57 2.37 10.12
CA GLU A 250 -29.60 2.87 9.14
C GLU A 250 -28.43 1.87 9.03
N GLY A 251 -28.44 1.08 7.96
CA GLY A 251 -27.34 0.22 7.55
C GLY A 251 -26.81 0.63 6.18
N GLU A 252 -26.08 1.74 6.09
CA GLU A 252 -25.46 2.19 4.84
C GLU A 252 -24.17 1.42 4.53
N GLY A 253 -24.31 0.28 3.86
CA GLY A 253 -23.22 -0.42 3.18
C GLY A 253 -23.30 -0.20 1.68
N MET A 254 -22.51 0.72 1.14
CA MET A 254 -22.33 0.85 -0.32
C MET A 254 -21.29 -0.16 -0.82
N GLU A 255 -21.77 -1.30 -1.33
CA GLU A 255 -20.99 -2.17 -2.22
C GLU A 255 -21.74 -2.28 -3.56
N THR A 256 -21.24 -1.56 -4.56
CA THR A 256 -21.80 -1.58 -5.92
C THR A 256 -21.22 -2.74 -6.72
N THR A 257 -22.00 -3.80 -6.91
CA THR A 257 -21.73 -4.81 -7.94
C THR A 257 -22.75 -4.71 -9.07
N GLU A 258 -22.26 -4.24 -10.22
CA GLU A 258 -22.55 -4.74 -11.56
C GLU A 258 -23.89 -5.48 -11.79
N THR A 259 -24.75 -4.91 -12.62
CA THR A 259 -25.38 -5.60 -13.78
C THR A 259 -26.19 -4.63 -14.63
N GLU A 260 -25.75 -4.39 -15.87
CA GLU A 260 -26.60 -3.75 -16.88
C GLU A 260 -27.64 -4.73 -17.42
N SER A 261 -28.93 -4.37 -17.36
CA SER A 261 -29.92 -4.82 -18.34
C SER A 261 -31.17 -3.91 -18.32
N SER A 262 -30.95 -2.61 -18.55
CA SER A 262 -32.04 -1.64 -18.70
C SER A 262 -32.84 -1.91 -19.98
N SER A 263 -33.89 -2.71 -19.86
CA SER A 263 -34.97 -2.73 -20.85
C SER A 263 -35.59 -1.32 -20.93
N PRO A 264 -35.93 -0.79 -22.12
CA PRO A 264 -36.61 0.49 -22.20
C PRO A 264 -37.95 0.39 -21.46
N ALA A 265 -38.23 1.35 -20.58
CA ALA A 265 -39.43 1.35 -19.78
C ALA A 265 -40.68 1.31 -20.68
N LEU A 266 -41.51 0.28 -20.50
CA LEU A 266 -42.84 0.23 -21.09
C LEU A 266 -43.62 1.47 -20.61
N THR A 267 -43.97 2.33 -21.56
CA THR A 267 -44.92 3.42 -21.28
C THR A 267 -46.26 2.80 -20.85
N PRO A 268 -46.95 3.34 -19.84
CA PRO A 268 -48.27 2.84 -19.46
C PRO A 268 -49.22 2.95 -20.65
N LEU A 269 -49.84 1.83 -21.04
CA LEU A 269 -50.89 1.83 -22.05
C LEU A 269 -52.05 2.72 -21.57
N PRO A 270 -52.54 3.68 -22.40
CA PRO A 270 -53.65 4.54 -22.01
C PRO A 270 -54.92 3.73 -21.81
N SER A 271 -55.82 4.20 -20.95
CA SER A 271 -57.07 3.48 -20.67
C SER A 271 -58.00 3.49 -21.89
N LEU A 272 -58.89 2.50 -21.97
CA LEU A 272 -59.86 2.38 -23.05
C LEU A 272 -60.73 3.65 -23.21
N GLU A 273 -61.02 4.36 -22.12
CA GLU A 273 -61.80 5.61 -22.15
C GLU A 273 -61.02 6.78 -22.75
N GLN A 274 -59.69 6.84 -22.60
CA GLN A 274 -58.85 7.83 -23.29
C GLN A 274 -58.75 7.57 -24.79
N LEU A 275 -58.80 6.30 -25.21
CA LEU A 275 -58.84 5.88 -26.62
C LEU A 275 -60.20 6.13 -27.30
N LEU A 276 -61.29 6.15 -26.54
CA LEU A 276 -62.63 6.45 -27.04
C LEU A 276 -62.99 7.95 -27.02
N THR A 277 -62.16 8.77 -26.36
CA THR A 277 -62.32 10.24 -26.29
C THR A 277 -61.29 11.00 -27.12
N SER A 278 -60.29 10.33 -27.71
CA SER A 278 -59.40 10.93 -28.71
C SER A 278 -60.18 11.22 -30.02
N PRO A 279 -59.98 12.40 -30.66
CA PRO A 279 -60.63 12.74 -31.93
C PRO A 279 -60.38 11.71 -33.06
N ASP A 280 -61.37 11.48 -33.94
CA ASP A 280 -61.26 10.58 -35.11
C ASP A 280 -60.05 11.00 -35.99
N PRO A 281 -59.05 10.12 -36.24
CA PRO A 281 -57.80 10.47 -36.94
C PRO A 281 -57.95 10.72 -38.46
N LYS A 282 -59.10 11.26 -38.88
CA LYS A 282 -59.40 11.62 -40.28
C LYS A 282 -59.29 13.12 -40.57
N GLN A 283 -58.88 13.93 -39.61
CA GLN A 283 -58.74 15.39 -39.77
C GLN A 283 -57.44 16.00 -39.21
N GLU A 284 -56.37 15.21 -39.08
CA GLU A 284 -55.02 15.78 -38.98
C GLU A 284 -54.31 15.70 -40.35
N PRO A 285 -53.62 16.77 -40.80
CA PRO A 285 -52.78 16.68 -41.98
C PRO A 285 -51.65 15.71 -41.67
N PHE A 286 -51.56 14.63 -42.46
CA PHE A 286 -50.51 13.62 -42.34
C PHE A 286 -49.15 14.27 -42.59
N VAL A 287 -48.48 14.71 -41.51
CA VAL A 287 -47.13 15.24 -41.57
C VAL A 287 -46.23 14.05 -41.87
N TRP A 288 -45.85 13.91 -43.13
CA TRP A 288 -44.71 13.10 -43.51
C TRP A 288 -43.50 13.61 -42.72
N THR A 289 -43.13 12.90 -41.66
CA THR A 289 -41.77 12.98 -41.13
C THR A 289 -40.86 12.61 -42.30
N VAL A 290 -40.16 13.61 -42.83
CA VAL A 290 -39.23 13.45 -43.95
C VAL A 290 -38.37 12.22 -43.65
N GLU A 291 -38.39 11.21 -44.53
CA GLU A 291 -37.51 10.05 -44.35
C GLU A 291 -36.07 10.59 -44.22
N PRO A 292 -35.37 10.28 -43.11
CA PRO A 292 -34.04 10.82 -42.90
C PRO A 292 -33.16 10.43 -44.08
N THR A 293 -32.49 11.42 -44.66
CA THR A 293 -31.73 11.18 -45.89
C THR A 293 -30.67 10.10 -45.66
N LYS A 294 -30.31 9.38 -46.73
CA LYS A 294 -29.29 8.31 -46.65
C LYS A 294 -27.99 8.82 -46.05
N GLU A 295 -27.67 10.08 -46.34
CA GLU A 295 -26.55 10.85 -45.84
C GLU A 295 -26.67 11.05 -44.31
N GLU A 296 -27.78 11.58 -43.79
CA GLU A 296 -28.04 11.69 -42.34
C GLU A 296 -27.96 10.35 -41.59
N LEU A 297 -28.49 9.27 -42.20
CA LEU A 297 -28.40 7.93 -41.63
C LEU A 297 -26.93 7.44 -41.58
N SER A 298 -26.14 7.76 -42.60
CA SER A 298 -24.70 7.44 -42.61
C SER A 298 -23.91 8.27 -41.58
N GLU A 299 -24.26 9.54 -41.37
CA GLU A 299 -23.63 10.37 -40.34
C GLU A 299 -23.98 9.87 -38.92
N LYS A 300 -25.25 9.53 -38.67
CA LYS A 300 -25.68 8.91 -37.41
C LYS A 300 -24.98 7.57 -37.18
N LEU A 301 -24.87 6.72 -38.21
CA LEU A 301 -24.16 5.44 -38.12
C LEU A 301 -22.66 5.63 -37.83
N THR A 302 -21.97 6.54 -38.51
CA THR A 302 -20.54 6.80 -38.23
C THR A 302 -20.33 7.42 -36.85
N THR A 303 -21.27 8.22 -36.36
CA THR A 303 -21.21 8.80 -35.01
C THR A 303 -21.45 7.73 -33.94
N ALA A 304 -22.43 6.85 -34.16
CA ALA A 304 -22.68 5.69 -33.30
C ALA A 304 -21.48 4.73 -33.27
N ASN A 305 -20.87 4.42 -34.43
CA ASN A 305 -19.66 3.59 -34.49
C ASN A 305 -18.49 4.21 -33.74
N ARG A 306 -18.21 5.51 -33.91
CA ARG A 306 -17.14 6.19 -33.14
C ARG A 306 -17.41 6.19 -31.63
N SER A 307 -18.68 6.34 -31.23
CA SER A 307 -19.08 6.23 -29.81
C SER A 307 -18.85 4.82 -29.27
N MET A 308 -19.25 3.80 -30.03
CA MET A 308 -19.03 2.38 -29.71
C MET A 308 -17.55 2.02 -29.62
N GLU A 309 -16.72 2.50 -30.55
CA GLU A 309 -15.25 2.34 -30.53
C GLU A 309 -14.64 2.98 -29.28
N HIS A 310 -15.09 4.19 -28.91
CA HIS A 310 -14.62 4.87 -27.70
C HIS A 310 -15.04 4.14 -26.42
N MET A 311 -16.30 3.70 -26.31
CA MET A 311 -16.77 2.89 -25.17
C MET A 311 -16.01 1.57 -25.06
N ASN A 312 -15.74 0.89 -26.18
CA ASN A 312 -14.97 -0.36 -26.19
C ASN A 312 -13.50 -0.14 -25.80
N SER A 313 -12.90 1.00 -26.19
CA SER A 313 -11.56 1.39 -25.72
C SER A 313 -11.52 1.65 -24.22
N LEU A 314 -12.53 2.34 -23.67
CA LEU A 314 -12.66 2.57 -22.23
C LEU A 314 -12.89 1.25 -21.48
N LEU A 315 -13.71 0.35 -22.03
CA LEU A 315 -13.97 -0.96 -21.45
C LEU A 315 -12.66 -1.77 -21.34
N HIS A 316 -11.86 -1.86 -22.39
CA HIS A 316 -10.56 -2.54 -22.33
C HIS A 316 -9.56 -1.87 -21.38
N GLU A 317 -9.59 -0.55 -21.22
CA GLU A 317 -8.79 0.16 -20.21
C GLU A 317 -9.26 -0.17 -18.78
N THR A 318 -10.56 -0.26 -18.54
CA THR A 318 -11.13 -0.70 -17.24
C THR A 318 -10.87 -2.18 -16.95
N GLU A 319 -10.93 -3.06 -17.95
CA GLU A 319 -10.57 -4.48 -17.80
C GLU A 319 -9.08 -4.64 -17.44
N ALA A 320 -8.19 -3.92 -18.13
CA ALA A 320 -6.75 -3.97 -17.89
C ALA A 320 -6.39 -3.43 -16.50
N THR A 321 -6.99 -2.31 -16.08
CA THR A 321 -6.77 -1.75 -14.73
C THR A 321 -7.35 -2.66 -13.63
N ASN A 322 -8.52 -3.28 -13.86
CA ASN A 322 -9.10 -4.26 -12.93
C ASN A 322 -8.20 -5.50 -12.79
N ALA A 323 -7.64 -6.03 -13.88
CA ALA A 323 -6.69 -7.14 -13.84
C ALA A 323 -5.46 -6.83 -12.96
N VAL A 324 -4.88 -5.62 -13.11
CA VAL A 324 -3.76 -5.16 -12.29
C VAL A 324 -4.15 -5.00 -10.81
N LEU A 325 -5.35 -4.47 -10.53
CA LEU A 325 -5.85 -4.35 -9.15
C LEU A 325 -6.07 -5.73 -8.51
N MET A 326 -6.60 -6.70 -9.25
CA MET A 326 -6.72 -8.08 -8.77
C MET A 326 -5.36 -8.70 -8.44
N GLU A 327 -4.35 -8.54 -9.29
CA GLU A 327 -2.98 -8.99 -9.02
C GLU A 327 -2.42 -8.35 -7.74
N GLN A 328 -2.52 -7.02 -7.61
CA GLN A 328 -2.09 -6.29 -6.42
C GLN A 328 -2.80 -6.77 -5.14
N ILE A 329 -4.11 -7.04 -5.21
CA ILE A 329 -4.87 -7.62 -4.09
C ILE A 329 -4.33 -9.00 -3.71
N THR A 330 -3.97 -9.86 -4.67
CA THR A 330 -3.37 -11.17 -4.36
C THR A 330 -1.97 -11.05 -3.74
N LEU A 331 -1.14 -10.15 -4.26
CA LEU A 331 0.21 -9.88 -3.73
C LEU A 331 0.12 -9.33 -2.31
N LEU A 332 -0.70 -8.31 -2.07
CA LEU A 332 -0.92 -7.73 -0.73
C LEU A 332 -1.47 -8.76 0.26
N LYS A 333 -2.45 -9.59 -0.13
CA LYS A 333 -2.94 -10.69 0.72
C LYS A 333 -1.86 -11.72 1.03
N SER A 334 -0.96 -12.02 0.08
CA SER A 334 0.18 -12.92 0.31
C SER A 334 1.22 -12.30 1.26
N GLU A 335 1.45 -10.99 1.15
CA GLU A 335 2.42 -10.25 1.94
C GLU A 335 1.95 -10.04 3.38
N VAL A 336 0.68 -9.73 3.59
CA VAL A 336 0.07 -9.71 4.94
C VAL A 336 0.23 -11.08 5.61
N ARG A 337 -0.12 -12.19 4.93
CA ARG A 337 0.10 -13.56 5.43
C ARG A 337 1.57 -13.92 5.63
N ARG A 338 2.51 -13.24 4.96
CA ARG A 338 3.96 -13.41 5.17
C ARG A 338 4.41 -12.66 6.42
N LEU A 339 3.94 -11.44 6.62
CA LEU A 339 4.24 -10.58 7.76
C LEU A 339 3.63 -11.10 9.06
N GLU A 340 2.38 -11.57 9.04
CA GLU A 340 1.72 -12.24 10.19
C GLU A 340 2.55 -13.43 10.69
N ARG A 341 2.90 -14.36 9.78
CA ARG A 341 3.77 -15.51 10.11
C ARG A 341 5.14 -15.08 10.62
N ASN A 342 5.70 -13.97 10.11
CA ASN A 342 6.98 -13.46 10.59
C ASN A 342 6.88 -12.90 12.02
N GLN A 343 5.83 -12.12 12.31
CA GLN A 343 5.55 -11.61 13.66
C GLN A 343 5.30 -12.74 14.66
N GLU A 344 4.69 -13.84 14.21
CA GLU A 344 4.53 -15.04 15.03
C GLU A 344 5.86 -15.77 15.29
N ARG A 345 6.79 -15.81 14.32
CA ARG A 345 8.17 -16.29 14.58
C ARG A 345 8.91 -15.40 15.57
N GLU A 346 8.74 -14.08 15.51
CA GLU A 346 9.36 -13.14 16.46
C GLU A 346 8.95 -13.46 17.90
N LYS A 347 7.67 -13.82 18.13
CA LYS A 347 7.17 -14.28 19.43
C LYS A 347 7.83 -15.59 19.90
N SER A 348 8.32 -16.43 18.98
CA SER A 348 9.03 -17.69 19.28
C SER A 348 10.56 -17.61 19.23
N VAL A 349 11.18 -16.43 19.02
CA VAL A 349 12.64 -16.26 18.93
C VAL A 349 13.40 -16.76 20.18
N ALA A 350 12.79 -16.70 21.36
CA ALA A 350 13.37 -17.26 22.58
C ALA A 350 13.60 -18.79 22.51
N ASN A 351 12.90 -19.49 21.61
CA ASN A 351 12.95 -20.94 21.46
C ASN A 351 13.90 -21.43 20.34
N LEU A 352 14.75 -20.56 19.78
CA LEU A 352 15.66 -20.92 18.68
C LEU A 352 16.61 -22.09 19.01
N GLU A 353 17.07 -22.22 20.25
CA GLU A 353 17.91 -23.36 20.67
C GLU A 353 17.12 -24.68 20.70
N TYR A 354 15.87 -24.65 21.17
CA TYR A 354 14.97 -25.80 21.10
C TYR A 354 14.66 -26.18 19.65
N LEU A 355 14.36 -25.19 18.80
CA LEU A 355 14.11 -25.40 17.37
C LEU A 355 15.34 -25.99 16.65
N LYS A 356 16.56 -25.52 16.95
CA LYS A 356 17.81 -26.11 16.46
C LYS A 356 17.88 -27.60 16.81
N ASN A 357 17.59 -27.97 18.06
CA ASN A 357 17.66 -29.37 18.49
C ASN A 357 16.59 -30.23 17.79
N VAL A 358 15.36 -29.72 17.65
CA VAL A 358 14.26 -30.38 16.91
C VAL A 358 14.60 -30.55 15.42
N LEU A 359 15.18 -29.53 14.76
CA LEU A 359 15.60 -29.61 13.36
C LEU A 359 16.75 -30.60 13.15
N LEU A 360 17.75 -30.62 14.05
CA LEU A 360 18.80 -31.64 14.02
C LEU A 360 18.21 -33.05 14.16
N GLN A 361 17.27 -33.24 15.09
CA GLN A 361 16.56 -34.51 15.24
C GLN A 361 15.79 -34.87 13.96
N PHE A 362 15.07 -33.93 13.35
CA PHE A 362 14.33 -34.13 12.10
C PHE A 362 15.22 -34.44 10.88
N ILE A 363 16.48 -33.99 10.87
CA ILE A 363 17.46 -34.29 9.81
C ILE A 363 18.10 -35.67 10.02
N PHE A 364 18.38 -36.08 11.27
CA PHE A 364 19.03 -37.36 11.59
C PHE A 364 18.06 -38.54 11.74
N LEU A 365 16.78 -38.30 12.00
CA LEU A 365 15.74 -39.34 12.01
C LEU A 365 15.47 -39.86 10.59
N ARG A 366 15.30 -41.18 10.46
CA ARG A 366 14.83 -41.81 9.21
C ARG A 366 13.39 -41.39 8.92
N SER A 367 13.01 -41.38 7.65
CA SER A 367 11.63 -41.16 7.23
C SER A 367 10.69 -42.20 7.87
N GLY A 368 9.56 -41.74 8.40
CA GLY A 368 8.70 -42.53 9.29
C GLY A 368 7.91 -41.70 10.30
N SER A 369 7.17 -42.38 11.18
CA SER A 369 6.25 -41.76 12.16
C SER A 369 6.92 -40.81 13.14
N GLU A 370 8.15 -41.11 13.59
CA GLU A 370 8.91 -40.25 14.50
C GLU A 370 9.28 -38.92 13.83
N ARG A 371 9.59 -38.94 12.53
CA ARG A 371 9.89 -37.74 11.74
C ARG A 371 8.64 -36.91 11.46
N GLN A 372 7.49 -37.56 11.25
CA GLN A 372 6.18 -36.90 11.18
C GLN A 372 5.81 -36.21 12.50
N ALA A 373 6.09 -36.83 13.64
CA ALA A 373 5.74 -36.30 14.97
C ALA A 373 6.42 -34.96 15.30
N LEU A 374 7.53 -34.62 14.64
CA LEU A 374 8.21 -33.33 14.79
C LEU A 374 7.61 -32.22 13.91
N LEU A 375 6.84 -32.56 12.86
CA LEU A 375 6.28 -31.55 11.94
C LEU A 375 5.36 -30.53 12.61
N PRO A 376 4.47 -30.87 13.57
CA PRO A 376 3.67 -29.87 14.27
C PRO A 376 4.52 -28.86 15.03
N VAL A 377 5.63 -29.31 15.63
CA VAL A 377 6.56 -28.46 16.38
C VAL A 377 7.35 -27.54 15.44
N ILE A 378 7.84 -28.09 14.32
CA ILE A 378 8.56 -27.31 13.30
C ILE A 378 7.60 -26.28 12.67
N HIS A 379 6.36 -26.66 12.38
CA HIS A 379 5.34 -25.79 11.81
C HIS A 379 4.97 -24.63 12.73
N THR A 380 4.76 -24.86 14.03
CA THR A 380 4.43 -23.79 14.99
C THR A 380 5.61 -22.86 15.28
N MET A 381 6.85 -23.38 15.31
CA MET A 381 8.05 -22.57 15.58
C MET A 381 8.56 -21.79 14.35
N LEU A 382 8.40 -22.31 13.13
CA LEU A 382 8.81 -21.63 11.89
C LEU A 382 7.67 -20.94 11.14
N GLN A 383 6.42 -21.14 11.55
CA GLN A 383 5.24 -20.64 10.85
C GLN A 383 5.28 -20.91 9.35
N LEU A 384 5.38 -22.21 9.05
CA LEU A 384 5.45 -22.73 7.69
C LEU A 384 4.15 -22.45 6.92
N SER A 385 4.27 -22.10 5.64
CA SER A 385 3.15 -22.02 4.70
C SER A 385 2.52 -23.41 4.51
N PRO A 386 1.28 -23.49 3.99
CA PRO A 386 0.65 -24.78 3.64
C PRO A 386 1.52 -25.61 2.67
N GLU A 387 2.20 -24.96 1.74
CA GLU A 387 3.09 -25.59 0.77
C GLU A 387 4.38 -26.12 1.42
N GLU A 388 5.02 -25.32 2.28
CA GLU A 388 6.22 -25.69 3.03
C GLU A 388 5.94 -26.88 3.96
N LYS A 389 4.78 -26.85 4.63
CA LYS A 389 4.28 -27.94 5.47
C LYS A 389 4.01 -29.21 4.65
N SER A 390 3.43 -29.09 3.46
CA SER A 390 3.18 -30.21 2.54
C SER A 390 4.49 -30.86 2.07
N LYS A 391 5.48 -30.05 1.64
CA LYS A 391 6.82 -30.52 1.23
C LYS A 391 7.53 -31.27 2.36
N LEU A 392 7.53 -30.71 3.58
CA LEU A 392 8.14 -31.37 4.75
C LEU A 392 7.37 -32.63 5.18
N ALA A 393 6.05 -32.69 4.98
CA ALA A 393 5.28 -33.91 5.18
C ALA A 393 5.70 -35.02 4.22
N ALA A 394 5.81 -34.76 2.91
CA ALA A 394 6.27 -35.72 1.92
C ALA A 394 7.68 -36.25 2.21
N ILE A 395 8.63 -35.35 2.51
CA ILE A 395 10.01 -35.70 2.90
C ILE A 395 10.02 -36.61 4.15
N ALA A 396 9.17 -36.34 5.13
CA ALA A 396 9.09 -37.14 6.34
C ALA A 396 8.31 -38.47 6.17
N GLN A 397 7.49 -38.63 5.12
CA GLN A 397 6.89 -39.92 4.74
C GLN A 397 7.87 -40.79 3.94
N GLY A 398 8.85 -40.18 3.26
CA GLY A 398 9.87 -40.88 2.49
C GLY A 398 9.49 -41.14 1.03
N GLU A 399 8.46 -40.46 0.51
CA GLU A 399 8.01 -40.62 -0.88
C GLU A 399 9.05 -40.17 -1.94
N GLU A 400 10.13 -39.50 -1.52
CA GLU A 400 11.18 -38.99 -2.41
C GLU A 400 12.36 -39.97 -2.66
N GLU A 401 12.40 -41.16 -2.04
CA GLU A 401 13.49 -42.14 -2.26
C GLU A 401 13.25 -43.11 -3.45
N ALA A 402 12.12 -43.02 -4.17
CA ALA A 402 11.80 -43.91 -5.29
C ALA A 402 12.40 -43.50 -6.65
N SER A 403 13.00 -42.30 -6.77
CA SER A 403 13.66 -41.84 -8.00
C SER A 403 15.13 -41.52 -7.74
N GLY A 404 16.03 -42.23 -8.42
CA GLY A 404 17.46 -42.17 -8.18
C GLY A 404 18.10 -40.83 -8.59
N SER A 405 18.13 -39.86 -7.67
CA SER A 405 18.89 -38.62 -7.84
C SER A 405 19.60 -38.18 -6.55
N ARG A 406 20.68 -38.88 -6.20
CA ARG A 406 21.66 -38.39 -5.20
C ARG A 406 22.45 -37.22 -5.79
N GLY A 407 21.81 -36.04 -5.88
CA GLY A 407 22.45 -34.84 -6.45
C GLY A 407 21.62 -33.54 -6.46
N ALA A 408 20.30 -33.58 -6.27
CA ALA A 408 19.44 -32.40 -6.52
C ALA A 408 19.27 -31.41 -5.33
N GLY A 409 19.92 -31.64 -4.18
CA GLY A 409 19.56 -30.97 -2.92
C GLY A 409 19.92 -29.48 -2.77
N TRP A 410 20.85 -28.95 -3.58
CA TRP A 410 21.34 -27.56 -3.43
C TRP A 410 21.56 -26.81 -4.75
N SER A 411 21.90 -27.46 -5.87
CA SER A 411 22.19 -26.73 -7.13
C SER A 411 20.96 -26.08 -7.76
N SER A 412 19.75 -26.63 -7.54
CA SER A 412 18.51 -26.07 -8.09
C SER A 412 18.23 -24.63 -7.60
N TYR A 413 18.64 -24.30 -6.37
CA TYR A 413 18.52 -22.94 -5.81
C TYR A 413 19.65 -22.00 -6.25
N LEU A 414 20.73 -22.49 -6.83
CA LEU A 414 21.81 -21.66 -7.38
C LEU A 414 21.49 -21.17 -8.80
N HIS A 415 20.70 -21.92 -9.57
CA HIS A 415 20.32 -21.54 -10.93
C HIS A 415 19.40 -20.32 -11.03
N SER A 416 18.64 -20.01 -9.97
CA SER A 416 17.85 -18.77 -9.89
C SER A 416 18.69 -17.53 -9.53
N TRP A 417 19.97 -17.71 -9.18
CA TRP A 417 20.93 -16.61 -8.99
C TRP A 417 21.82 -16.40 -10.22
N SER A 418 22.00 -17.43 -11.07
CA SER A 418 22.72 -17.32 -12.34
C SER A 418 21.85 -16.72 -13.46
N GLY A 419 21.32 -15.52 -13.22
CA GLY A 419 20.56 -14.72 -14.20
C GLY A 419 21.43 -14.00 -15.23
N ILE A 420 22.56 -14.59 -15.64
CA ILE A 420 23.53 -14.02 -16.59
C ILE A 420 23.78 -15.04 -17.71
N ARG A 421 23.15 -14.78 -18.85
CA ARG A 421 23.58 -15.12 -20.22
C ARG A 421 22.84 -14.24 -21.23
#